data_AF-A0A1C4SHV6-F1
#
_entry.id   AF-A0A1C4SHV6-F1
#
_cell.length_a   1.000
_cell.length_b   1.000
_cell.length_c   1.000
_cell.angle_alpha   90.00
_cell.angle_beta   90.00
_cell.angle_gamma   90.00
#
_symmetry.space_group_name_H-M   'P 1'
#
loop_
_entity.id
_entity.type
_entity.pdbx_description
1 polymer ?
#
loop_
_entity_poly.entity_id
_entity_poly.type
_entity_poly.pdbx_seq_one_letter_code
_entity_poly.pdbx_strand_id
1 'polypeptide(L)' 'MTEHEHDHEKTDAKLEQAKGKAKETVGRAVGNESMTAEGRAEQAKGDAREAKEKIKDVFKD' A
#
# COMPACT_ATOMS: atom_id res chain seq x y z
N MET A 1 20.15 7.16 3.91
CA MET A 1 18.69 6.97 3.75
C MET A 1 18.48 5.47 3.62
N THR A 2 17.82 4.93 4.64
CA THR A 2 17.49 3.55 5.03
C THR A 2 17.85 2.40 4.07
N GLU A 3 18.82 1.59 4.49
CA GLU A 3 18.99 0.17 4.13
C GLU A 3 17.77 -0.64 4.57
N HIS A 4 17.25 -1.54 3.73
CA HIS A 4 17.48 -2.98 3.91
C HIS A 4 16.76 -3.76 2.81
N GLU A 5 17.58 -4.43 2.02
CA GLU A 5 17.24 -5.48 1.08
C GLU A 5 16.95 -6.74 1.89
N HIS A 6 15.74 -7.29 1.85
CA HIS A 6 15.48 -8.69 2.21
C HIS A 6 14.07 -9.11 1.78
N ASP A 7 13.99 -10.27 1.11
CA ASP A 7 12.80 -11.12 0.95
C ASP A 7 11.70 -10.67 -0.05
N HIS A 8 11.99 -10.94 -1.33
CA HIS A 8 11.38 -10.48 -2.58
C HIS A 8 9.87 -10.77 -2.83
N GLU A 9 9.10 -11.21 -1.82
CA GLU A 9 7.65 -11.50 -2.00
C GLU A 9 6.78 -10.98 -0.85
N LYS A 10 7.25 -11.06 0.40
CA LYS A 10 6.59 -10.37 1.54
C LYS A 10 7.01 -8.91 1.66
N THR A 11 8.14 -8.58 1.05
CA THR A 11 8.63 -7.22 1.02
C THR A 11 7.83 -6.37 0.06
N ASP A 12 7.37 -6.87 -1.09
CA ASP A 12 6.57 -6.06 -2.02
C ASP A 12 5.32 -5.47 -1.36
N ALA A 13 4.48 -6.28 -0.71
CA ALA A 13 3.29 -5.76 -0.03
C ALA A 13 3.63 -4.75 1.09
N LYS A 14 4.65 -5.04 1.90
CA LYS A 14 5.11 -4.12 2.96
C LYS A 14 5.77 -2.86 2.41
N LEU A 15 6.44 -2.96 1.27
CA LEU A 15 7.17 -1.90 0.61
C LEU A 15 6.20 -1.00 -0.14
N GLU A 16 5.15 -1.54 -0.76
CA GLU A 16 4.01 -0.79 -1.28
C GLU A 16 3.29 -0.03 -0.16
N GLN A 17 3.02 -0.68 0.98
CA GLN A 17 2.44 0.01 2.15
C GLN A 17 3.36 1.11 2.69
N ALA A 18 4.67 0.85 2.79
CA ALA A 18 5.65 1.83 3.27
C ALA A 18 5.79 3.01 2.29
N LYS A 19 5.79 2.73 0.99
CA LYS A 19 5.87 3.72 -0.09
C LYS A 19 4.59 4.56 -0.20
N GLY A 20 3.42 3.96 0.03
CA GLY A 20 2.14 4.65 0.16
C GLY A 20 2.10 5.58 1.37
N LYS A 21 2.52 5.10 2.55
CA LYS A 21 2.68 5.94 3.76
C LYS A 21 3.71 7.07 3.55
N ALA A 22 4.81 6.78 2.86
CA ALA A 22 5.82 7.78 2.52
C ALA A 22 5.25 8.84 1.57
N LYS A 23 4.53 8.45 0.50
CA LYS A 23 3.82 9.38 -0.38
C LYS A 23 2.77 10.22 0.36
N GLU A 24 2.02 9.63 1.29
CA GLU A 24 1.07 10.37 2.12
C GLU A 24 1.79 11.39 3.00
N THR A 25 2.87 10.98 3.67
CA THR A 25 3.62 11.84 4.59
C THR A 25 4.33 12.96 3.83
N VAL A 26 4.99 12.65 2.72
CA VAL A 26 5.65 13.63 1.86
C VAL A 26 4.62 14.53 1.20
N GLY A 27 3.52 13.98 0.68
CA GLY A 27 2.41 14.74 0.09
C GLY A 27 1.80 15.74 1.06
N ARG A 28 1.55 15.34 2.32
CA ARG A 28 1.11 16.25 3.37
C ARG A 28 2.17 17.28 3.75
N ALA A 29 3.44 16.88 3.83
CA ALA A 29 4.54 17.77 4.19
C ALA A 29 4.81 18.86 3.14
N VAL A 30 4.63 18.54 1.85
CA VAL A 30 4.82 19.50 0.74
C VAL A 30 3.51 20.19 0.32
N GLY A 31 2.38 19.88 0.95
CA GLY A 31 1.06 20.45 0.62
C GLY A 31 0.48 19.96 -0.72
N ASN A 32 0.88 18.77 -1.19
CA ASN A 32 0.35 18.17 -2.41
C ASN A 32 -0.83 17.23 -2.09
N GLU A 33 -2.03 17.78 -2.19
CA GLU A 33 -3.29 17.04 -1.96
C GLU A 33 -3.48 15.87 -2.93
N SER A 34 -3.05 16.01 -4.19
CA SER A 34 -3.14 14.92 -5.18
C SER A 34 -2.34 13.69 -4.74
N MET A 35 -1.11 13.89 -4.27
CA MET A 35 -0.24 12.80 -3.82
C MET A 35 -0.80 12.09 -2.56
N THR A 36 -1.45 12.85 -1.68
CA THR A 36 -2.14 12.32 -0.49
C THR A 36 -3.40 11.53 -0.88
N ALA A 37 -4.19 12.06 -1.82
CA ALA A 37 -5.40 11.43 -2.32
C ALA A 37 -5.09 10.12 -3.07
N GLU A 38 -4.06 10.11 -3.92
CA GLU A 38 -3.59 8.91 -4.61
C GLU A 38 -3.14 7.83 -3.63
N GLY A 39 -2.35 8.18 -2.61
CA GLY A 39 -1.89 7.22 -1.58
C GLY A 39 -3.06 6.57 -0.83
N ARG A 40 -4.08 7.35 -0.44
CA ARG A 40 -5.29 6.81 0.20
C ARG A 40 -6.14 5.96 -0.72
N ALA A 41 -6.29 6.37 -1.98
CA ALA A 41 -7.06 5.60 -2.96
C ALA A 41 -6.39 4.25 -3.25
N GLU A 42 -5.06 4.21 -3.32
CA GLU A 42 -4.28 2.99 -3.52
C GLU A 42 -4.38 2.04 -2.33
N GLN A 43 -4.30 2.56 -1.09
CA GLN A 43 -4.55 1.75 0.10
C GLN A 43 -5.95 1.14 0.10
N ALA A 44 -6.99 1.96 -0.11
CA ALA A 44 -8.37 1.47 -0.12
C ALA A 44 -8.62 0.40 -1.20
N LYS A 45 -7.99 0.56 -2.36
CA LYS A 45 -8.06 -0.40 -3.46
C LYS A 45 -7.32 -1.70 -3.15
N GLY A 46 -6.18 -1.62 -2.46
CA GLY A 46 -5.41 -2.77 -1.97
C GLY A 46 -6.19 -3.58 -0.93
N ASP A 47 -6.70 -2.92 0.11
CA ASP A 47 -7.57 -3.52 1.13
C ASP A 47 -8.80 -4.19 0.49
N ALA A 48 -9.44 -3.53 -0.47
CA ALA A 48 -10.58 -4.09 -1.19
C ALA A 48 -10.23 -5.32 -2.04
N ARG A 49 -9.03 -5.34 -2.65
CA ARG A 49 -8.52 -6.52 -3.39
C ARG A 49 -8.26 -7.66 -2.43
N GLU A 50 -7.53 -7.43 -1.34
CA GLU A 50 -7.20 -8.45 -0.36
C GLU A 50 -8.47 -9.04 0.26
N ALA A 51 -9.44 -8.20 0.61
CA ALA A 51 -10.73 -8.66 1.11
C ALA A 51 -11.49 -9.49 0.08
N LYS A 52 -11.50 -9.06 -1.20
CA LYS A 52 -12.12 -9.84 -2.28
C LYS A 52 -11.44 -11.18 -2.50
N GLU A 53 -10.12 -11.24 -2.45
CA GLU A 53 -9.38 -12.49 -2.62
C GLU A 53 -9.60 -13.43 -1.45
N LYS A 54 -9.55 -12.95 -0.20
CA LYS A 54 -9.91 -13.75 0.98
C LYS A 54 -11.32 -14.32 0.89
N ILE A 55 -12.31 -13.50 0.51
CA ILE A 55 -13.69 -13.98 0.33
C ILE A 55 -13.73 -15.05 -0.77
N LYS A 56 -13.06 -14.83 -1.90
CA LYS A 56 -13.09 -15.78 -3.01
C LYS A 56 -12.37 -17.09 -2.70
N ASP A 57 -11.33 -17.06 -1.86
CA ASP A 57 -10.59 -18.22 -1.38
C ASP A 57 -11.46 -19.07 -0.45
N VAL A 58 -12.10 -18.42 0.54
CA VAL A 58 -13.01 -19.08 1.50
C VAL A 58 -14.24 -19.71 0.83
N PHE A 59 -14.75 -19.12 -0.24
CA PHE A 59 -15.92 -19.64 -0.96
C PHE A 59 -15.58 -20.70 -2.01
N LYS A 60 -14.29 -20.98 -2.23
CA LYS A 60 -13.82 -21.86 -3.30
C LYS A 60 -13.15 -23.13 -2.77
N ASP A 61 -13.10 -23.29 -1.45
CA ASP A 61 -12.79 -24.51 -0.69
C ASP A 61 -14.06 -25.32 -0.39
#